data_AF-A0A524JFF7-F1
#
_entry.id   AF-A0A524JFF7-F1
#
_cell.length_a   1.000
_cell.length_b   1.000
_cell.length_c   1.000
_cell.angle_alpha   90.00
_cell.angle_beta   90.00
_cell.angle_gamma   90.00
#
_symmetry.space_group_name_H-M   'P 1'
#
loop_
_entity.id
_entity.type
_entity.pdbx_description
1 polymer ?
#
loop_
_entity_poly.entity_id
_entity_poly.type
_entity_poly.pdbx_seq_one_letter_code
_entity_poly.pdbx_strand_id
1 'polypeptide(L)'
;MDEYKSSTVYFAQSGPVNTERTLSLVSEKAQLLGILTVLVATSSGATALRASELIHVPHLIAVSHSAGFKTPFESELDAALRSKLEANGAQIVTTTHAFGGVGRSIR
;
A
#
# COMPACT_ATOMS: atom_id res chain seq x y z
N MET A 1 23.56 21.47 12.77
CA MET A 1 23.78 20.38 11.82
C MET A 1 23.02 19.22 12.41
N ASP A 2 21.91 18.83 11.79
CA ASP A 2 21.00 17.88 12.41
C ASP A 2 21.46 16.46 12.08
N GLU A 3 21.75 15.68 13.12
CA GLU A 3 22.13 14.27 13.00
C GLU A 3 20.88 13.41 13.18
N TYR A 4 20.62 12.51 12.22
CA TYR A 4 19.50 11.58 12.27
C TYR A 4 19.99 10.14 12.34
N LYS A 5 19.52 9.41 13.35
CA LYS A 5 19.75 7.97 13.51
C LYS A 5 18.47 7.19 13.19
N SER A 6 18.58 6.11 12.42
CA SER A 6 17.44 5.23 12.12
C SER A 6 17.80 3.76 12.34
N SER A 7 16.85 2.99 12.86
CA SER A 7 16.89 1.53 12.87
C SER A 7 16.42 0.97 11.52
N THR A 8 16.89 -0.24 11.19
CA THR A 8 16.46 -1.02 10.03
C THR A 8 16.18 -2.45 10.47
N VAL A 9 15.08 -3.02 9.97
CA VAL A 9 14.67 -4.40 10.28
C VAL A 9 14.82 -5.24 9.01
N TYR A 10 15.46 -6.40 9.16
CA TYR A 10 15.59 -7.39 8.09
C TYR A 10 14.70 -8.60 8.40
N PHE A 11 13.85 -8.98 7.45
CA PHE A 11 13.06 -10.20 7.54
C PHE A 11 13.84 -11.36 6.92
N ALA A 12 13.89 -12.49 7.62
CA ALA A 12 14.62 -13.68 7.16
C ALA A 12 13.99 -14.36 5.94
N GLN A 13 12.69 -14.14 5.71
CA GLN A 13 11.94 -14.69 4.59
C GLN A 13 11.03 -13.63 4.00
N SER A 14 10.73 -13.73 2.71
CA SER A 14 9.73 -12.90 2.02
C SER A 14 8.31 -13.42 2.25
N GLY A 15 7.31 -12.54 2.12
CA GLY A 15 5.91 -12.95 1.99
C GLY A 15 4.94 -12.26 2.96
N PRO A 16 3.65 -12.65 2.91
CA PRO A 16 2.58 -12.00 3.67
C PRO A 16 2.72 -12.12 5.20
N VAL A 17 3.52 -13.08 5.67
CA VAL A 17 3.86 -13.24 7.09
C VAL A 17 4.47 -11.97 7.70
N ASN A 18 5.09 -11.12 6.88
CA ASN A 18 5.72 -9.89 7.34
C ASN A 18 4.80 -8.66 7.29
N THR A 19 3.59 -8.76 6.72
CA THR A 19 2.74 -7.61 6.44
C THR A 19 2.41 -6.82 7.71
N GLU A 20 1.92 -7.51 8.74
CA GLU A 20 1.53 -6.88 10.01
C GLU A 20 2.71 -6.14 10.66
N ARG A 21 3.88 -6.80 10.72
CA ARG A 21 5.09 -6.20 11.29
C ARG A 21 5.57 -5.01 10.46
N THR A 22 5.48 -5.10 9.14
CA THR A 22 5.87 -4.00 8.23
C THR A 22 4.98 -2.79 8.45
N LEU A 23 3.66 -2.96 8.53
CA LEU A 23 2.72 -1.86 8.78
C LEU A 23 2.95 -1.21 10.15
N SER A 24 3.22 -2.01 11.19
CA SER A 24 3.59 -1.52 12.52
C SER A 24 4.85 -0.64 12.48
N LEU A 25 5.90 -1.09 11.81
CA LEU A 25 7.16 -0.32 11.66
C LEU A 25 6.94 0.97 10.87
N VAL A 26 6.10 0.95 9.84
CA VAL A 26 5.74 2.14 9.07
C VAL A 26 4.96 3.13 9.93
N SER A 27 3.99 2.67 10.72
CA SER A 27 3.20 3.52 11.62
C SER A 27 4.10 4.26 12.63
N GLU A 28 4.99 3.53 13.31
CA GLU A 28 5.97 4.08 14.25
C GLU A 28 6.86 5.13 13.56
N LYS A 29 7.38 4.80 12.37
CA LYS A 29 8.28 5.69 11.64
C LYS A 29 7.57 6.95 11.12
N ALA A 30 6.33 6.80 10.65
CA ALA A 30 5.52 7.90 10.16
C ALA A 30 5.21 8.90 11.29
N GLN A 31 4.87 8.40 12.48
CA GLN A 31 4.65 9.24 13.66
C GLN A 31 5.94 9.95 14.09
N LEU A 32 7.06 9.23 14.19
CA LEU A 32 8.34 9.78 14.63
C LEU A 32 8.84 10.91 13.72
N LEU A 33 8.64 10.77 12.40
CA LEU A 33 9.10 11.74 11.40
C LEU A 33 8.05 12.78 11.01
N GLY A 34 6.83 12.71 11.55
CA GLY A 34 5.73 13.59 11.13
C GLY A 34 5.35 13.42 9.66
N ILE A 35 5.42 12.19 9.14
CA ILE A 35 5.03 11.88 7.76
C ILE A 35 3.52 12.05 7.61
N LEU A 36 3.11 12.85 6.63
CA LEU A 36 1.71 13.14 6.37
C LEU A 36 1.05 12.15 5.40
N THR A 37 1.85 11.49 4.57
CA THR A 37 1.36 10.66 3.46
C THR A 37 2.04 9.30 3.45
N VAL A 38 1.24 8.23 3.41
CA VAL A 38 1.71 6.85 3.27
C VAL A 38 1.01 6.21 2.07
N LEU A 39 1.79 5.65 1.15
CA LEU A 39 1.30 4.89 0.00
C LEU A 39 1.43 3.39 0.29
N VAL A 40 0.38 2.63 0.00
CA VAL A 40 0.33 1.18 0.25
C VAL A 40 -0.08 0.46 -1.03
N ALA A 41 0.82 -0.37 -1.56
CA ALA A 41 0.50 -1.28 -2.66
C ALA A 41 -0.44 -2.39 -2.17
N THR A 42 -1.51 -2.67 -2.92
CA THR A 42 -2.49 -3.70 -2.60
C THR A 42 -3.08 -4.27 -3.89
N SER A 43 -3.34 -5.57 -3.97
CA SER A 43 -4.02 -6.15 -5.14
C SER A 43 -5.51 -6.33 -4.86
N SER A 44 -5.85 -7.09 -3.81
CA SER A 44 -7.24 -7.35 -3.41
C SER A 44 -7.87 -6.26 -2.54
N GLY A 45 -7.06 -5.39 -1.93
CA GLY A 45 -7.50 -4.43 -0.91
C GLY A 45 -7.10 -4.80 0.52
N ALA A 46 -6.77 -6.06 0.79
CA ALA A 46 -6.54 -6.55 2.16
C ALA A 46 -5.42 -5.82 2.91
N THR A 47 -4.26 -5.62 2.26
CA THR A 47 -3.12 -4.93 2.88
C THR A 47 -3.43 -3.47 3.17
N ALA A 48 -4.08 -2.78 2.24
CA ALA A 48 -4.47 -1.38 2.43
C ALA A 48 -5.52 -1.23 3.52
N LEU A 49 -6.48 -2.15 3.62
CA LEU A 49 -7.48 -2.11 4.69
C LEU A 49 -6.79 -2.24 6.04
N ARG A 50 -5.91 -3.24 6.18
CA ARG A 50 -5.12 -3.40 7.41
C ARG A 50 -4.26 -2.16 7.71
N ALA A 51 -3.68 -1.56 6.68
CA ALA A 51 -2.91 -0.32 6.83
C ALA A 51 -3.78 0.84 7.32
N SER A 52 -5.01 0.99 6.81
CA SER A 52 -5.95 2.03 7.26
C SER A 52 -6.38 1.90 8.72
N GLU A 53 -6.30 0.69 9.28
CA GLU A 53 -6.59 0.42 10.69
C GLU A 53 -5.39 0.67 11.62
N LEU A 54 -4.16 0.55 11.10
CA LEU A 54 -2.92 0.61 11.89
C LEU A 54 -2.15 1.92 11.76
N ILE A 55 -2.24 2.57 10.61
CA ILE A 55 -1.43 3.74 10.25
C ILE A 55 -2.33 4.97 10.28
N HIS A 56 -2.10 5.81 11.27
CA HIS A 56 -2.87 7.04 11.49
C HIS A 56 -2.09 8.22 10.91
N VAL A 57 -2.28 8.49 9.63
CA VAL A 57 -1.70 9.63 8.92
C VAL A 57 -2.80 10.41 8.18
N PRO A 58 -2.61 11.71 7.90
CA PRO A 58 -3.57 12.52 7.15
C PRO A 58 -3.95 11.93 5.77
N HIS A 59 -2.99 11.30 5.08
CA HIS A 59 -3.20 10.80 3.73
C HIS A 59 -2.70 9.36 3.60
N LEU A 60 -3.62 8.40 3.69
CA LEU A 60 -3.34 7.01 3.33
C LEU A 60 -3.85 6.73 1.92
N ILE A 61 -2.94 6.36 1.02
CA ILE A 61 -3.23 6.14 -0.39
C ILE A 61 -3.02 4.66 -0.73
N ALA A 62 -4.10 3.95 -1.03
CA ALA A 62 -4.08 2.58 -1.52
C ALA A 62 -3.83 2.57 -3.03
N VAL A 63 -2.73 1.97 -3.47
CA VAL A 63 -2.40 1.80 -4.89
C VAL A 63 -2.76 0.37 -5.29
N SER A 64 -3.81 0.24 -6.09
CA SER A 64 -4.31 -1.02 -6.60
C SER A 64 -3.70 -1.42 -7.95
N HIS A 65 -3.80 -2.70 -8.32
CA HIS A 65 -3.47 -3.14 -9.67
C HIS A 65 -4.33 -2.43 -10.73
N SER A 66 -3.77 -2.24 -11.93
CA SER A 66 -4.55 -1.79 -13.08
C SER A 66 -5.70 -2.75 -13.38
N ALA A 67 -6.86 -2.23 -13.78
CA ALA A 67 -7.93 -3.06 -14.32
C ALA A 67 -7.40 -3.88 -15.51
N GLY A 68 -7.79 -5.15 -15.61
CA GLY A 68 -7.30 -6.07 -16.63
C GLY A 68 -6.00 -6.80 -16.27
N PHE A 69 -5.40 -6.59 -15.09
CA PHE A 69 -4.08 -7.16 -14.77
C PHE A 69 -4.07 -8.69 -14.69
N LYS A 70 -4.99 -9.27 -13.91
CA LYS A 70 -5.13 -10.72 -13.75
C LYS A 70 -6.13 -11.33 -14.74
N THR A 71 -7.28 -10.68 -14.92
CA THR A 71 -8.33 -11.09 -15.86
C THR A 71 -8.73 -9.88 -16.70
N PRO A 72 -8.86 -10.01 -18.05
CA PRO A 72 -9.29 -8.92 -18.90
C PRO A 72 -10.58 -8.26 -18.42
N PHE A 73 -10.62 -6.93 -18.44
CA PHE A 73 -11.78 -6.10 -18.07
C PHE A 73 -12.23 -6.21 -16.59
N GLU A 74 -11.48 -6.88 -15.73
CA GLU A 74 -11.80 -7.00 -14.30
C GLU A 74 -10.81 -6.23 -13.41
N SER A 75 -11.31 -5.77 -12.25
CA SER A 75 -10.48 -5.23 -11.17
C SER A 75 -10.26 -6.31 -10.11
N GLU A 76 -9.02 -6.45 -9.62
CA GLU A 76 -8.71 -7.36 -8.51
C GLU A 76 -9.11 -6.79 -7.14
N LEU A 77 -9.25 -5.46 -7.04
CA LEU A 77 -9.69 -4.82 -5.81
C LEU A 77 -11.15 -5.19 -5.54
N ASP A 78 -11.38 -5.89 -4.44
CA ASP A 78 -12.70 -6.32 -4.02
C ASP A 78 -13.59 -5.10 -3.71
N ALA A 79 -14.83 -5.12 -4.20
CA ALA A 79 -15.75 -3.99 -4.06
C ALA A 79 -16.10 -3.69 -2.59
N ALA A 80 -16.24 -4.72 -1.74
CA ALA A 80 -16.53 -4.52 -0.33
C ALA A 80 -15.31 -3.96 0.42
N LEU A 81 -14.09 -4.41 0.10
CA LEU A 81 -12.87 -3.85 0.66
C LEU A 81 -12.64 -2.41 0.18
N ARG A 82 -12.96 -2.10 -1.07
CA ARG A 82 -12.95 -0.72 -1.59
C ARG A 82 -13.86 0.19 -0.79
N SER A 83 -15.13 -0.18 -0.58
CA SER A 83 -16.05 0.65 0.20
C SER A 83 -15.58 0.85 1.64
N LYS A 84 -14.97 -0.16 2.27
CA LYS A 84 -14.38 -0.02 3.61
C LYS A 84 -13.18 0.95 3.63
N LEU A 85 -12.32 0.87 2.62
CA LEU A 85 -11.18 1.79 2.48
C LEU A 85 -11.64 3.24 2.33
N GLU A 86 -12.61 3.49 1.45
CA GLU A 86 -13.18 4.81 1.24
C GLU A 86 -13.87 5.32 2.53
N ALA A 87 -14.58 4.46 3.26
CA ALA A 87 -15.20 4.78 4.55
C ALA A 87 -14.16 5.11 5.64
N ASN A 88 -12.98 4.50 5.60
CA ASN A 88 -11.85 4.80 6.48
C ASN A 88 -11.07 6.06 6.06
N GLY A 89 -11.52 6.77 5.01
CA GLY A 89 -10.88 7.98 4.50
C GLY A 89 -9.64 7.73 3.63
N ALA A 90 -9.38 6.47 3.24
CA ALA A 90 -8.27 6.15 2.36
C ALA A 90 -8.59 6.58 0.91
N GLN A 91 -7.61 7.17 0.24
CA GLN A 91 -7.67 7.45 -1.19
C GLN A 91 -7.26 6.20 -1.97
N ILE A 92 -7.88 5.96 -3.12
CA ILE A 92 -7.58 4.78 -3.95
C ILE A 92 -7.09 5.25 -5.31
N VAL A 93 -5.92 4.75 -5.72
CA VAL A 93 -5.34 4.96 -7.03
C VAL A 93 -5.34 3.63 -7.78
N THR A 94 -6.01 3.61 -8.93
CA THR A 94 -6.01 2.50 -9.88
C THR A 94 -5.48 3.03 -11.20
N THR A 95 -4.27 2.62 -11.59
CA THR A 95 -3.61 3.10 -12.80
C THR A 95 -2.65 2.05 -13.36
N THR A 96 -2.19 2.27 -14.59
CA THR A 96 -1.19 1.42 -15.24
C THR A 96 0.11 1.37 -14.42
N HIS A 97 0.68 0.18 -14.24
CA HIS A 97 1.96 0.02 -13.56
C HIS A 97 3.06 0.77 -14.32
N ALA A 98 3.63 1.81 -13.70
CA ALA A 98 4.61 2.70 -14.34
C ALA A 98 5.86 1.99 -14.87
N PHE A 99 6.27 0.89 -14.22
CA PHE A 99 7.45 0.10 -14.62
C PHE A 99 7.13 -1.10 -15.52
N GLY A 100 5.88 -1.28 -15.95
CA GLY A 100 5.47 -2.32 -16.90
C GLY A 100 4.83 -1.73 -18.14
N GLY A 101 3.81 -0.90 -17.95
CA GLY A 101 3.14 -0.12 -18.99
C GLY A 101 2.80 -0.92 -20.25
N VAL A 102 2.87 -0.23 -21.37
CA VAL A 102 2.72 -0.82 -22.71
C VAL A 102 3.84 -1.81 -23.01
N GLY A 103 5.03 -1.64 -22.42
CA GLY A 103 6.17 -2.53 -22.62
C GLY A 103 5.86 -3.99 -22.27
N ARG A 104 5.05 -4.23 -21.23
CA ARG A 104 4.59 -5.58 -20.85
C ARG A 104 3.69 -6.24 -21.91
N SER A 105 2.99 -5.46 -22.73
CA SER A 105 2.10 -5.99 -23.78
C SER A 105 2.85 -6.41 -25.04
N ILE A 106 4.09 -5.94 -25.22
CA ILE A 106 4.89 -6.16 -26.43
C ILE A 106 5.88 -7.34 -26.27
N ARG A 107 6.36 -7.58 -25.05
CA ARG A 107 7.32 -8.65 -24.73
C ARG A 107 6.63 -10.01 -24.55
#